data_AF-A0A0P9D764-F1
#
_entry.id   AF-A0A0P9D764-F1
#
_cell.length_a   1.000
_cell.length_b   1.000
_cell.length_c   1.000
_cell.angle_alpha   90.00
_cell.angle_beta   90.00
_cell.angle_gamma   90.00
#
_symmetry.space_group_name_H-M   'P 1'
#
loop_
_entity.id
_entity.type
_entity.pdbx_description
1 polymer ?
#
loop_
_entity_poly.entity_id
_entity_poly.type
_entity_poly.pdbx_seq_one_letter_code
_entity_poly.pdbx_strand_id
1 'polypeptide(L)'
;MTTSSRITSFLFNRFWPFFRKYIWPLIQEEVIKSFKHTIRIFSEKYEDLLRHNTVKQNQAQAQAQAAEAQAANATNSTDADKYRAVAEVWRQVAEDLREENEKLKAEREGFLKQVAGEAERSVKDMQIHINGNQVQLTSGNGVVALPSPRDEPEIST
;
A
#
# COMPACT_ATOMS: atom_id res chain seq x y z
N MET A 1 -42.41 19.30 18.07
CA MET A 1 -41.61 18.98 19.27
C MET A 1 -40.98 17.60 19.08
N THR A 2 -39.67 17.52 18.85
CA THR A 2 -38.99 16.24 18.53
C THR A 2 -38.23 15.71 19.75
N THR A 3 -38.89 14.87 20.54
CA THR A 3 -38.34 14.13 21.70
C THR A 3 -37.11 13.30 21.35
N SER A 4 -36.97 12.81 20.11
CA SER A 4 -35.79 12.08 19.64
C SER A 4 -34.48 12.88 19.75
N SER A 5 -34.50 14.21 19.60
CA SER A 5 -33.28 15.03 19.66
C SER A 5 -32.74 15.19 21.08
N ARG A 6 -33.60 15.11 22.10
CA ARG A 6 -33.19 15.24 23.50
C ARG A 6 -32.65 13.92 24.05
N ILE A 7 -33.31 12.81 23.71
CA ILE A 7 -32.90 11.46 24.14
C ILE A 7 -31.57 11.07 23.52
N THR A 8 -31.37 11.35 22.22
CA THR A 8 -30.08 11.15 21.54
C THR A 8 -28.98 11.97 22.18
N SER A 9 -29.18 13.27 22.42
CA SER A 9 -28.18 14.11 23.09
C SER A 9 -27.81 13.63 24.50
N PHE A 10 -28.78 13.09 25.25
CA PHE A 10 -28.57 12.63 26.63
C PHE A 10 -27.85 11.28 26.68
N LEU A 11 -28.26 10.33 25.84
CA LEU A 11 -27.56 9.07 25.65
C LEU A 11 -26.15 9.30 25.16
N PHE A 12 -25.96 10.19 24.19
CA PHE A 12 -24.64 10.51 23.64
C PHE A 12 -23.74 11.15 24.69
N ASN A 13 -24.21 12.16 25.44
CA ASN A 13 -23.38 12.82 26.45
C ASN A 13 -22.98 11.89 27.61
N ARG A 14 -23.82 10.89 27.94
CA ARG A 14 -23.52 9.90 28.99
C ARG A 14 -22.67 8.73 28.47
N PHE A 15 -22.96 8.24 27.27
CA PHE A 15 -22.30 7.08 26.68
C PHE A 15 -20.93 7.45 26.08
N TRP A 16 -20.77 8.66 25.57
CA TRP A 16 -19.55 9.11 24.92
C TRP A 16 -18.28 9.05 25.78
N PRO A 17 -18.25 9.58 27.02
CA PRO A 17 -17.06 9.45 27.88
C PRO A 17 -16.75 7.98 28.20
N PHE A 18 -17.77 7.12 28.30
CA PHE A 18 -17.58 5.68 28.45
C PHE A 18 -17.02 5.04 27.17
N PHE A 19 -17.57 5.38 26.00
CA PHE A 19 -17.09 4.91 24.71
C PHE A 19 -15.63 5.31 24.46
N ARG A 20 -15.28 6.58 24.67
CA ARG A 20 -13.91 7.08 24.52
C ARG A 20 -12.93 6.38 25.47
N LYS A 21 -13.36 6.08 26.70
CA LYS A 21 -12.50 5.46 27.72
C LYS A 21 -12.33 3.94 27.53
N TYR A 22 -13.37 3.25 27.06
CA TYR A 22 -13.40 1.78 27.05
C TYR A 22 -13.49 1.17 25.66
N ILE A 23 -14.29 1.73 24.75
CA ILE A 23 -14.55 1.15 23.42
C ILE A 23 -13.53 1.64 22.37
N TRP A 24 -13.15 2.92 22.40
CA TRP A 24 -12.20 3.50 21.45
C TRP A 24 -10.82 2.81 21.40
N PRO A 25 -10.15 2.49 22.52
CA PRO A 25 -8.87 1.77 22.45
C PRO A 25 -9.00 0.39 21.80
N LEU A 26 -10.11 -0.33 22.02
CA LEU A 26 -10.39 -1.61 21.36
C LEU A 26 -10.55 -1.46 19.84
N ILE A 27 -11.21 -0.39 19.39
CA ILE A 27 -11.35 -0.08 17.95
C ILE A 27 -9.99 0.26 17.35
N GLN A 28 -9.17 1.07 18.03
CA GLN A 28 -7.82 1.43 17.56
C GLN A 28 -6.95 0.17 17.36
N GLU A 29 -7.01 -0.78 18.30
CA GLU A 29 -6.25 -2.03 18.20
C GLU A 29 -6.67 -2.87 16.99
N GLU A 30 -7.97 -3.06 16.76
CA GLU A 30 -8.44 -3.85 15.62
C GLU A 30 -8.18 -3.15 14.27
N VAL A 31 -8.30 -1.82 14.20
CA VAL A 31 -7.92 -1.07 12.99
C VAL A 31 -6.43 -1.20 12.69
N ILE A 32 -5.56 -1.07 13.70
CA ILE A 32 -4.10 -1.28 13.53
C ILE A 32 -3.81 -2.70 13.07
N LYS A 33 -4.51 -3.70 13.62
CA LYS A 33 -4.32 -5.10 13.29
C LYS A 33 -4.78 -5.43 11.86
N SER A 34 -5.94 -4.95 11.44
CA SER A 34 -6.39 -5.05 10.05
C SER A 34 -5.41 -4.37 9.10
N PHE A 35 -4.91 -3.19 9.45
CA PHE A 35 -3.94 -2.47 8.63
C PHE A 35 -2.61 -3.22 8.50
N LYS A 36 -2.11 -3.82 9.59
CA LYS A 36 -0.92 -4.70 9.57
C LYS A 36 -1.13 -5.92 8.67
N HIS A 37 -2.33 -6.50 8.68
CA HIS A 37 -2.67 -7.61 7.80
C HIS A 37 -2.66 -7.18 6.32
N THR A 38 -3.21 -6.01 6.00
CA THR A 38 -3.15 -5.45 4.65
C THR A 38 -1.71 -5.21 4.20
N ILE A 39 -0.87 -4.59 5.04
CA ILE A 39 0.56 -4.40 4.75
C ILE A 39 1.25 -5.74 4.49
N ARG A 40 0.93 -6.77 5.27
CA ARG A 40 1.51 -8.10 5.11
C ARG A 40 1.18 -8.72 3.74
N ILE A 41 -0.08 -8.67 3.31
CA ILE A 41 -0.50 -9.17 2.00
C ILE A 41 0.22 -8.43 0.88
N PHE A 42 0.33 -7.10 0.99
CA PHE A 42 1.10 -6.31 0.02
C PHE A 42 2.57 -6.71 0.01
N SER A 43 3.19 -6.90 1.17
CA SER A 43 4.57 -7.35 1.30
C SER A 43 4.79 -8.73 0.65
N GLU A 44 3.87 -9.67 0.84
CA GLU A 44 3.94 -11.01 0.24
C GLU A 44 3.86 -10.94 -1.31
N LYS A 45 2.93 -10.14 -1.87
CA LYS A 45 2.85 -9.92 -3.32
C LYS A 45 4.11 -9.28 -3.90
N TYR A 46 4.76 -8.38 -3.16
CA TYR A 46 6.03 -7.78 -3.56
C TYR A 46 7.17 -8.78 -3.60
N GLU A 47 7.21 -9.74 -2.67
CA GLU A 47 8.21 -10.82 -2.70
C GLU A 47 8.02 -11.74 -3.90
N ASP A 48 6.78 -12.05 -4.28
CA ASP A 48 6.49 -12.83 -5.48
C ASP A 48 6.93 -12.12 -6.77
N LEU A 49 6.70 -10.81 -6.88
CA LEU A 49 7.17 -10.01 -8.01
C LEU A 49 8.70 -10.01 -8.10
N LEU A 50 9.40 -9.81 -6.99
CA LEU A 50 10.88 -9.87 -6.94
C LEU A 50 11.41 -11.24 -7.33
N ARG A 51 10.78 -12.32 -6.84
CA ARG A 51 11.16 -13.70 -7.20
C ARG A 51 10.97 -13.94 -8.69
N HIS A 52 9.83 -13.53 -9.25
CA HIS A 52 9.54 -13.69 -10.66
C HIS A 52 10.51 -12.90 -11.55
N ASN A 53 10.82 -11.65 -11.20
CA ASN A 53 11.79 -10.85 -11.93
C ASN A 53 13.21 -11.42 -11.82
N THR A 54 13.60 -11.98 -10.66
CA THR A 54 14.88 -12.67 -10.51
C THR A 54 14.98 -13.90 -11.41
N VAL A 55 13.91 -14.69 -11.53
CA VAL A 55 13.86 -15.84 -12.44
C VAL A 55 14.00 -15.38 -13.89
N LYS A 56 13.28 -14.32 -14.28
CA LYS A 56 13.39 -13.74 -15.63
C LYS A 56 14.78 -13.18 -15.93
N GLN A 57 15.41 -12.53 -14.96
CA GLN A 57 16.78 -12.03 -15.08
C GLN A 57 17.75 -13.18 -15.36
N ASN A 58 17.66 -14.27 -14.58
CA ASN A 58 18.51 -15.46 -14.80
C ASN A 58 18.27 -16.10 -16.17
N GLN A 59 17.01 -16.15 -16.62
CA GLN A 59 16.66 -16.64 -17.95
C GLN A 59 17.23 -15.75 -19.07
N ALA A 60 17.11 -14.43 -18.94
CA ALA A 60 17.68 -13.48 -19.90
C ALA A 60 19.21 -13.62 -19.96
N GLN A 61 19.88 -13.75 -18.81
CA GLN A 61 21.32 -13.95 -18.76
C GLN A 61 21.76 -15.29 -19.39
N ALA A 62 21.01 -16.36 -19.17
CA ALA A 62 21.26 -17.65 -19.83
C ALA A 62 21.09 -17.56 -21.35
N GLN A 63 20.09 -16.79 -21.84
CA GLN A 63 19.89 -16.56 -23.26
C GLN A 63 20.99 -15.71 -23.89
N ALA A 64 21.51 -14.70 -23.16
CA ALA A 64 22.68 -13.94 -23.59
C ALA A 64 23.89 -14.85 -23.78
N GLN A 65 24.19 -15.71 -22.79
CA GLN A 65 25.31 -16.66 -22.85
C GLN A 65 25.15 -17.68 -23.99
N ALA A 66 23.93 -18.18 -24.22
CA ALA A 66 23.66 -19.09 -25.31
C ALA A 66 23.89 -18.43 -26.68
N ALA A 67 23.47 -17.17 -26.84
CA ALA A 67 23.70 -16.39 -28.05
C ALA A 67 25.20 -16.07 -28.26
N GLU A 68 25.94 -15.74 -27.20
CA GLU A 68 27.41 -15.58 -27.28
C GLU A 68 28.11 -16.88 -27.72
N ALA A 69 27.69 -18.02 -27.16
CA ALA A 69 28.22 -19.32 -27.56
C ALA A 69 27.91 -19.65 -29.02
N GLN A 70 26.72 -19.28 -29.52
CA GLN A 70 26.37 -19.43 -30.93
C GLN A 70 27.20 -18.50 -31.83
N ALA A 71 27.46 -17.26 -31.39
CA ALA A 71 28.33 -16.34 -32.10
C ALA A 71 29.77 -16.86 -32.19
N ALA A 72 30.29 -17.44 -31.11
CA ALA A 72 31.64 -17.99 -31.07
C ALA A 72 31.83 -19.23 -31.96
N ASN A 73 30.75 -20.00 -32.17
CA ASN A 73 30.75 -21.21 -33.01
C ASN A 73 30.26 -20.96 -34.44
N ALA A 74 29.89 -19.73 -34.79
CA ALA A 74 29.38 -19.40 -36.11
C ALA A 74 30.49 -19.51 -37.18
N THR A 75 30.16 -20.16 -38.29
CA THR A 75 31.09 -20.38 -39.42
C THR A 75 31.20 -19.20 -40.36
N ASN A 76 30.33 -18.19 -40.26
CA ASN A 76 30.43 -16.94 -41.01
C ASN A 76 30.30 -15.72 -40.08
N SER A 77 30.93 -14.60 -40.46
CA SER A 77 30.96 -13.40 -39.62
C SER A 77 29.60 -12.73 -39.51
N THR A 78 28.77 -12.75 -40.55
CA THR A 78 27.44 -12.15 -40.56
C THR A 78 26.51 -12.77 -39.53
N ASP A 79 26.54 -14.10 -39.37
CA ASP A 79 25.73 -14.82 -38.40
C ASP A 79 26.33 -14.69 -36.99
N ALA A 80 27.66 -14.65 -36.87
CA ALA A 80 28.32 -14.29 -35.61
C ALA A 80 27.86 -12.92 -35.11
N ASP A 81 27.77 -11.92 -35.99
CA ASP A 81 27.35 -10.56 -35.64
C ASP A 81 25.86 -10.49 -35.27
N LYS A 82 24.99 -11.28 -35.93
CA LYS A 82 23.59 -11.40 -35.53
C LYS A 82 23.45 -12.01 -34.13
N TYR A 83 24.18 -13.07 -33.84
CA TYR A 83 24.13 -13.71 -32.52
C TYR A 83 24.70 -12.80 -31.42
N ARG A 84 25.73 -12.01 -31.71
CA ARG A 84 26.22 -10.96 -30.80
C ARG A 84 25.16 -9.89 -30.53
N ALA A 85 24.45 -9.44 -31.55
CA ALA A 85 23.37 -8.47 -31.36
C ALA A 85 22.25 -9.03 -30.47
N VAL A 86 21.90 -10.31 -30.66
CA VAL A 86 20.92 -11.01 -29.81
C VAL A 86 21.42 -11.12 -28.37
N ALA A 87 22.71 -11.46 -28.17
CA ALA A 87 23.31 -11.51 -26.84
C ALA A 87 23.25 -10.15 -26.13
N GLU A 88 23.55 -9.07 -26.83
CA GLU A 88 23.52 -7.71 -26.28
C GLU A 88 22.10 -7.31 -25.86
N VAL A 89 21.09 -7.64 -26.67
CA VAL A 89 19.68 -7.39 -26.31
C VAL A 89 19.31 -8.15 -25.02
N TRP A 90 19.67 -9.42 -24.91
CA TRP A 90 19.37 -10.21 -23.71
C TRP A 90 20.12 -9.73 -22.48
N ARG A 91 21.33 -9.22 -22.65
CA ARG A 91 22.12 -8.60 -21.60
C ARG A 91 21.47 -7.30 -21.12
N GLN A 92 20.99 -6.46 -22.03
CA GLN A 92 20.24 -5.25 -21.69
C GLN A 92 18.97 -5.60 -20.91
N VAL A 93 18.20 -6.60 -21.36
CA VAL A 93 16.99 -7.06 -20.66
C VAL A 93 17.32 -7.57 -19.24
N ALA A 94 18.43 -8.29 -19.07
CA ALA A 94 18.85 -8.75 -17.74
C ALA A 94 19.24 -7.59 -16.82
N GLU A 95 19.86 -6.55 -17.37
CA GLU A 95 20.25 -5.34 -16.62
C GLU A 95 19.04 -4.50 -16.23
N ASP A 96 18.10 -4.28 -17.15
CA ASP A 96 16.85 -3.57 -16.87
C ASP A 96 16.06 -4.29 -15.75
N LEU A 97 16.00 -5.63 -15.78
CA LEU A 97 15.37 -6.43 -14.70
C LEU A 97 16.14 -6.34 -13.37
N ARG A 98 17.46 -6.18 -13.40
CA ARG A 98 18.28 -5.95 -12.20
C ARG A 98 17.93 -4.60 -11.56
N GLU A 99 17.88 -3.55 -12.37
CA GLU A 99 17.52 -2.19 -11.94
C GLU A 99 16.08 -2.13 -11.40
N GLU A 100 15.12 -2.77 -12.08
CA GLU A 100 13.74 -2.88 -11.59
C GLU A 100 13.68 -3.59 -10.24
N ASN A 101 14.43 -4.67 -10.05
CA ASN A 101 14.49 -5.38 -8.77
C ASN A 101 15.07 -4.52 -7.65
N GLU A 102 16.11 -3.73 -7.93
CA GLU A 102 16.71 -2.81 -6.96
C GLU A 102 15.74 -1.68 -6.59
N LYS A 103 15.06 -1.11 -7.58
CA LYS A 103 14.02 -0.11 -7.38
C LYS A 103 12.86 -0.66 -6.54
N LEU A 104 12.35 -1.83 -6.88
CA LEU A 104 11.26 -2.47 -6.14
C LEU A 104 11.65 -2.77 -4.68
N LYS A 105 12.90 -3.17 -4.42
CA LYS A 105 13.41 -3.36 -3.04
C LYS A 105 13.44 -2.04 -2.27
N ALA A 106 13.95 -0.97 -2.89
CA ALA A 106 14.03 0.35 -2.28
C ALA A 106 12.64 0.93 -1.99
N GLU A 107 11.71 0.84 -2.95
CA GLU A 107 10.33 1.28 -2.80
C GLU A 107 9.61 0.50 -1.71
N ARG A 108 9.79 -0.83 -1.64
CA ARG A 108 9.22 -1.66 -0.57
C ARG A 108 9.73 -1.22 0.81
N GLU A 109 11.04 -1.05 0.97
CA GLU A 109 11.62 -0.70 2.28
C GLU A 109 11.18 0.71 2.72
N GLY A 110 11.15 1.67 1.79
CA GLY A 110 10.66 3.02 2.04
C GLY A 110 9.18 3.05 2.40
N PHE A 111 8.35 2.39 1.61
CA PHE A 111 6.90 2.32 1.81
C PHE A 111 6.55 1.61 3.13
N LEU A 112 7.18 0.49 3.45
CA LEU A 112 6.91 -0.23 4.70
C LEU A 112 7.27 0.61 5.94
N LYS A 113 8.41 1.32 5.92
CA LYS A 113 8.84 2.16 7.05
C LYS A 113 7.94 3.39 7.22
N GLN A 114 7.58 4.06 6.13
CA GLN A 114 6.72 5.24 6.19
C GLN A 114 5.29 4.87 6.59
N VAL A 115 4.68 3.90 5.89
CA VAL A 115 3.26 3.61 6.04
C VAL A 115 2.95 2.92 7.38
N ALA A 116 3.81 2.03 7.87
CA ALA A 116 3.59 1.41 9.18
C ALA A 116 3.70 2.42 10.33
N GLY A 117 4.72 3.29 10.29
CA GLY A 117 4.94 4.30 11.33
C GLY A 117 3.90 5.43 11.29
N GLU A 118 3.53 5.89 10.10
CA GLU A 118 2.57 6.97 9.91
C GLU A 118 1.13 6.53 10.18
N ALA A 119 0.74 5.31 9.81
CA ALA A 119 -0.58 4.78 10.15
C ALA A 119 -0.72 4.52 11.65
N GLU A 120 0.29 3.98 12.32
CA GLU A 120 0.24 3.81 13.77
C GLU A 120 0.16 5.15 14.51
N ARG A 121 0.91 6.17 14.05
CA ARG A 121 0.82 7.53 14.60
C ARG A 121 -0.54 8.16 14.33
N SER A 122 -1.01 8.14 13.08
CA SER A 122 -2.31 8.70 12.71
C SER A 122 -3.48 8.05 13.46
N VAL A 123 -3.44 6.73 13.67
CA VAL A 123 -4.47 6.03 14.46
C VAL A 123 -4.38 6.36 15.94
N LYS A 124 -3.17 6.53 16.50
CA LYS A 124 -2.96 6.93 17.90
C LYS A 124 -3.31 8.39 18.16
N ASP A 125 -2.99 9.27 17.21
CA ASP A 125 -3.22 10.71 17.28
C ASP A 125 -4.65 11.10 16.89
N MET A 126 -5.44 10.14 16.35
CA MET A 126 -6.86 10.33 16.10
C MET A 126 -7.60 10.60 17.42
N GLN A 127 -7.92 11.87 17.63
CA GLN A 127 -8.76 12.33 18.72
C GLN A 127 -10.12 12.67 18.18
N ILE A 128 -11.14 12.01 18.73
CA ILE A 128 -12.53 12.33 18.41
C ILE A 128 -12.99 13.46 19.32
N HIS A 129 -13.25 14.62 18.72
CA HIS A 129 -13.83 15.77 19.40
C HIS A 129 -15.31 15.89 19.03
N ILE A 130 -16.16 16.10 20.03
CA ILE A 130 -17.57 16.43 19.79
C ILE A 130 -17.76 17.88 20.18
N ASN A 131 -18.29 18.67 19.24
CA ASN A 131 -18.74 20.03 19.49
C ASN A 131 -20.24 20.11 19.19
N GLY A 132 -21.07 20.09 20.24
CA GLY A 132 -22.52 20.07 20.12
C GLY A 132 -23.06 18.80 19.48
N ASN A 133 -23.69 18.91 18.30
CA ASN A 133 -24.33 17.80 17.58
C ASN A 133 -23.47 17.22 16.43
N GLN A 134 -22.20 17.64 16.32
CA GLN A 134 -21.27 17.15 15.31
C GLN A 134 -20.09 16.40 15.94
N VAL A 135 -19.79 15.24 15.36
CA VAL A 135 -18.59 14.45 15.66
C VAL A 135 -17.51 14.86 14.67
N GLN A 136 -16.40 15.36 15.19
CA GLN A 136 -15.23 15.74 14.39
C GLN A 136 -14.10 14.76 14.70
N LEU A 137 -13.55 14.16 13.65
CA LEU A 137 -12.32 13.40 13.71
C LEU A 137 -11.17 14.36 13.44
N THR A 138 -10.27 14.49 14.41
CA THR A 138 -9.04 15.24 14.24
C THR A 138 -7.89 14.27 14.15
N SER A 139 -7.19 14.28 13.02
CA SER A 139 -5.92 13.57 12.84
C SER A 139 -4.88 14.58 12.36
N GLY A 140 -3.84 14.83 13.16
CA GLY A 140 -2.80 15.81 12.86
C GLY A 140 -3.36 17.22 12.56
N ASN A 141 -3.18 17.69 11.32
CA ASN A 141 -3.61 19.01 10.83
C ASN A 141 -4.97 19.03 10.13
N GLY A 142 -5.67 17.89 10.06
CA GLY A 142 -6.96 17.77 9.37
C GLY A 142 -8.11 17.56 10.34
N VAL A 143 -9.16 18.38 10.21
CA VAL A 143 -10.45 18.19 10.87
C VAL A 143 -11.41 17.62 9.83
N VAL A 144 -11.83 16.37 10.01
CA VAL A 144 -12.88 15.75 9.18
C VAL A 144 -14.16 15.70 10.01
N ALA A 145 -15.14 16.51 9.62
CA ALA A 145 -16.49 16.42 10.17
C ALA A 145 -17.17 15.18 9.58
N LEU A 146 -17.62 14.26 10.44
CA LEU A 146 -18.43 13.14 9.96
C LEU A 146 -19.82 13.65 9.57
N PRO A 147 -20.38 13.22 8.42
CA PRO A 147 -21.72 13.61 8.02
C PRO A 147 -22.72 13.16 9.08
N SER A 148 -23.60 14.07 9.47
CA SER A 148 -24.65 13.79 10.46
C SER A 148 -25.68 12.84 9.83
N PRO A 149 -26.25 11.87 10.57
CA PRO A 149 -27.21 10.89 10.03
C PRO A 149 -28.58 11.50 9.61
N ARG A 150 -28.66 12.81 9.34
CA ARG A 150 -29.87 13.50 8.86
C ARG A 150 -29.77 14.03 7.43
N ASP A 151 -28.62 13.90 6.79
CA ASP A 151 -28.49 14.27 5.38
C ASP A 151 -28.61 13.01 4.52
N GLU A 152 -29.80 12.40 4.52
CA GLU A 152 -30.22 11.64 3.35
C GLU A 152 -30.33 12.64 2.19
N PRO A 153 -29.71 12.40 1.03
CA PRO A 153 -29.96 13.25 -0.13
C PRO A 153 -31.45 13.14 -0.47
N GLU A 154 -32.17 14.26 -0.41
CA GLU A 154 -33.51 14.36 -1.00
C GLU A 154 -33.38 13.97 -2.48
N ILE A 155 -33.79 12.76 -2.80
CA ILE A 155 -33.96 12.33 -4.19
C ILE A 155 -35.17 13.11 -4.71
N SER A 156 -34.91 14.24 -5.39
CA SER A 156 -35.92 14.90 -6.22
C SER A 156 -36.28 13.99 -7.38
N THR A 157 -37.49 13.42 -7.33
CA THR A 157 -38.25 12.94 -8.50
C THR A 157 -39.04 14.08 -9.10
#